data_AF-A0A4Q0YN63-F1
#
_entry.id   AF-A0A4Q0YN63-F1
#
_cell.length_a   1.000
_cell.length_b   1.000
_cell.length_c   1.000
_cell.angle_alpha   90.00
_cell.angle_beta   90.00
_cell.angle_gamma   90.00
#
_symmetry.space_group_name_H-M   'P 1'
#
loop_
_entity.id
_entity.type
_entity.pdbx_description
1 polymer ?
#
loop_
_entity_poly.entity_id
_entity_poly.type
_entity_poly.pdbx_seq_one_letter_code
_entity_poly.pdbx_strand_id
1 'polypeptide(L)'
;MLGGCFSTTDSDNIASKGVWSRMTAQSDGKNTEITVELNVENDVGTNIQLANNESLIAQLGQQQKELNESNVLANVSYSTNFATSQDGSVATVTFNRDDGSVLTSTATIPDSFTINQPLENQSAGKNDRVNVDWTTTSGETNIDIRLTATCTFKSSGLPRTITQDFNSVGDTGAYSINLSNISGLQSADLDQTKDCSSTVTLWRKMKGKADSKLAAGSLATGIQKRQSKTFLIKLDR
;
A
#
# COMPACT_ATOMS: atom_id res chain seq x y z
N MET A 1 -26.58 -2.99 4.79
CA MET A 1 -25.16 -3.28 4.56
C MET A 1 -24.79 -4.34 5.58
N LEU A 2 -24.49 -5.56 5.13
CA LEU A 2 -24.20 -6.69 6.02
C LEU A 2 -22.96 -6.34 6.86
N GLY A 3 -23.14 -6.20 8.17
CA GLY A 3 -22.04 -6.13 9.11
C GLY A 3 -21.35 -7.49 9.12
N GLY A 4 -20.17 -7.56 8.51
CA GLY A 4 -19.26 -8.67 8.75
C GLY A 4 -18.92 -8.65 10.23
N CYS A 5 -19.30 -9.69 10.96
CA CYS A 5 -18.85 -9.88 12.33
C CYS A 5 -17.38 -10.26 12.22
N PHE A 6 -16.48 -9.30 12.43
CA PHE A 6 -15.06 -9.56 12.48
C PHE A 6 -14.79 -10.38 13.75
N SER A 7 -14.45 -11.65 13.57
CA SER A 7 -14.05 -12.54 14.65
C SER A 7 -12.53 -12.63 14.70
N THR A 8 -11.99 -12.72 15.91
CA THR A 8 -10.58 -13.05 16.16
C THR A 8 -10.45 -14.46 16.73
N THR A 9 -9.29 -15.07 16.57
CA THR A 9 -8.89 -16.30 17.25
C THR A 9 -7.45 -16.18 17.71
N ASP A 10 -7.11 -16.82 18.83
CA ASP A 10 -5.73 -16.90 19.27
C ASP A 10 -4.94 -17.84 18.35
N SER A 11 -3.68 -17.49 18.12
CA SER A 11 -2.78 -18.17 17.19
C SER A 11 -2.39 -19.57 17.63
N ASP A 12 -2.31 -19.84 18.94
CA ASP A 12 -1.98 -21.15 19.53
C ASP A 12 -3.02 -22.23 19.17
N ASN A 13 -4.25 -21.83 18.86
CA ASN A 13 -5.30 -22.72 18.37
C ASN A 13 -5.12 -23.14 16.90
N ILE A 14 -4.17 -22.53 16.18
CA ILE A 14 -3.97 -22.70 14.74
C ILE A 14 -2.56 -23.22 14.45
N ALA A 15 -2.47 -24.40 13.83
CA ALA A 15 -1.19 -24.91 13.33
C ALA A 15 -0.61 -23.98 12.24
N SER A 16 0.72 -23.90 12.11
CA SER A 16 1.38 -22.92 11.21
C SER A 16 0.88 -22.99 9.76
N LYS A 17 0.59 -24.20 9.27
CA LYS A 17 0.02 -24.43 7.93
C LYS A 17 -1.39 -23.86 7.71
N GLY A 18 -2.08 -23.52 8.78
CA GLY A 18 -3.40 -22.86 8.78
C GLY A 18 -3.28 -21.35 9.00
N VAL A 19 -2.09 -20.82 9.27
CA VAL A 19 -1.85 -19.38 9.40
C VAL A 19 -1.51 -18.84 8.01
N TRP A 20 -2.44 -18.09 7.43
CA TRP A 20 -2.16 -17.24 6.28
C TRP A 20 -1.56 -15.92 6.75
N SER A 21 -0.53 -15.45 6.05
CA SER A 21 0.14 -14.19 6.38
C SER A 21 0.26 -13.28 5.18
N ARG A 22 0.05 -11.97 5.39
CA ARG A 22 0.44 -10.90 4.47
C ARG A 22 1.44 -9.99 5.15
N MET A 23 2.70 -10.14 4.76
CA MET A 23 3.80 -9.25 5.11
C MET A 23 3.94 -8.15 4.06
N THR A 24 3.99 -6.89 4.51
CA THR A 24 4.32 -5.73 3.67
C THR A 24 5.47 -4.94 4.28
N ALA A 25 6.51 -4.68 3.50
CA ALA A 25 7.57 -3.75 3.86
C ALA A 25 7.51 -2.54 2.92
N GLN A 26 7.00 -1.40 3.42
CA GLN A 26 6.75 -0.21 2.62
C GLN A 26 7.67 0.94 3.04
N SER A 27 8.47 1.43 2.11
CA SER A 27 9.30 2.62 2.28
C SER A 27 8.68 3.84 1.59
N ASP A 28 8.65 4.97 2.29
CA ASP A 28 8.26 6.28 1.73
C ASP A 28 9.47 7.09 1.23
N GLY A 29 10.67 6.50 1.28
CA GLY A 29 11.94 7.16 0.96
C GLY A 29 12.64 7.78 2.16
N LYS A 30 12.01 7.83 3.33
CA LYS A 30 12.60 8.28 4.60
C LYS A 30 12.47 7.23 5.71
N ASN A 31 11.29 6.62 5.81
CA ASN A 31 10.95 5.60 6.79
C ASN A 31 10.48 4.34 6.07
N THR A 32 10.65 3.21 6.74
CA THR A 32 10.11 1.93 6.32
C THR A 32 9.15 1.42 7.36
N GLU A 33 7.89 1.22 6.98
CA GLU A 33 6.89 0.54 7.79
C GLU A 33 6.84 -0.93 7.40
N ILE A 34 6.93 -1.82 8.39
CA ILE A 34 6.70 -3.25 8.20
C ILE A 34 5.39 -3.59 8.89
N THR A 35 4.45 -4.15 8.12
CA THR A 35 3.13 -4.59 8.60
C THR A 35 2.92 -6.06 8.30
N VAL A 36 2.30 -6.79 9.23
CA VAL A 36 1.89 -8.17 9.07
C VAL A 36 0.43 -8.31 9.46
N GLU A 37 -0.36 -8.90 8.56
CA GLU A 37 -1.70 -9.39 8.84
C GLU A 37 -1.65 -10.91 8.92
N LEU A 38 -2.35 -11.50 9.90
CA LEU A 38 -2.47 -12.94 10.10
C LEU A 38 -3.93 -13.34 10.09
N ASN A 39 -4.28 -14.33 9.27
CA ASN A 39 -5.64 -14.85 9.14
C ASN A 39 -5.65 -16.37 9.10
N VAL A 40 -6.78 -16.96 9.44
CA VAL A 40 -7.01 -18.40 9.27
C VAL A 40 -7.19 -18.73 7.78
N GLU A 41 -6.35 -19.62 7.27
CA GLU A 41 -6.35 -20.22 5.91
C GLU A 41 -6.13 -19.28 4.72
N ASN A 42 -6.72 -18.07 4.68
CA ASN A 42 -6.67 -17.17 3.53
C ASN A 42 -6.85 -15.69 3.92
N ASP A 43 -6.88 -14.79 2.93
CA ASP A 43 -6.87 -13.33 3.12
C ASP A 43 -8.18 -12.72 3.64
N VAL A 44 -9.27 -13.49 3.64
CA VAL A 44 -10.58 -13.09 4.18
C VAL A 44 -11.00 -13.94 5.39
N GLY A 45 -10.08 -14.74 5.92
CA GLY A 45 -10.32 -15.58 7.09
C GLY A 45 -10.42 -14.79 8.40
N THR A 46 -10.77 -15.52 9.46
CA THR A 46 -10.75 -15.01 10.85
C THR A 46 -9.37 -14.44 11.18
N ASN A 47 -9.32 -13.23 11.74
CA ASN A 47 -8.08 -12.60 12.14
C ASN A 47 -7.43 -13.35 13.30
N ILE A 48 -6.10 -13.47 13.25
CA ILE A 48 -5.33 -14.17 14.27
C ILE A 48 -4.68 -13.15 15.21
N GLN A 49 -4.92 -13.32 16.51
CA GLN A 49 -4.22 -12.62 17.57
C GLN A 49 -3.08 -13.49 18.10
N LEU A 50 -1.91 -12.89 18.35
CA LEU A 50 -0.78 -13.59 18.93
C LEU A 50 -1.11 -14.05 20.35
N ALA A 51 -0.95 -15.34 20.63
CA ALA A 51 -1.05 -15.91 21.95
C ALA A 51 0.12 -15.45 22.85
N ASN A 52 -0.02 -15.65 24.16
CA ASN A 52 1.00 -15.29 25.13
C ASN A 52 2.34 -15.99 24.77
N ASN A 53 3.44 -15.21 24.77
CA ASN A 53 4.82 -15.59 24.39
C ASN A 53 5.13 -15.68 22.89
N GLU A 54 4.13 -15.59 22.01
CA GLU A 54 4.40 -15.45 20.58
C GLU A 54 4.83 -14.03 20.22
N SER A 55 5.67 -13.88 19.20
CA SER A 55 6.13 -12.57 18.75
C SER A 55 6.37 -12.51 17.24
N LEU A 56 6.12 -11.34 16.67
CA LEU A 56 6.54 -10.98 15.33
C LEU A 56 7.70 -9.99 15.44
N ILE A 57 8.84 -10.35 14.85
CA ILE A 57 10.04 -9.52 14.89
C ILE A 57 10.47 -9.17 13.47
N ALA A 58 10.47 -7.88 13.16
CA ALA A 58 11.00 -7.36 11.91
C ALA A 58 12.50 -7.07 12.03
N GLN A 59 13.22 -7.35 10.95
CA GLN A 59 14.60 -6.97 10.75
C GLN A 59 14.73 -6.22 9.43
N LEU A 60 15.44 -5.09 9.47
CA LEU A 60 15.82 -4.29 8.30
C LEU A 60 17.30 -3.91 8.43
N GLY A 61 18.14 -4.52 7.61
CA GLY A 61 19.60 -4.43 7.76
C GLY A 61 20.05 -4.96 9.13
N GLN A 62 20.71 -4.11 9.93
CA GLN A 62 21.16 -4.44 11.29
C GLN A 62 20.14 -4.10 12.39
N GLN A 63 19.04 -3.45 12.04
CA GLN A 63 18.03 -3.06 13.02
C GLN A 63 16.99 -4.16 13.16
N GLN A 64 16.60 -4.44 14.40
CA GLN A 64 15.56 -5.41 14.73
C GLN A 64 14.53 -4.75 15.66
N LYS A 65 13.25 -4.97 15.40
CA LYS A 65 12.14 -4.44 16.19
C LYS A 65 11.01 -5.44 16.26
N GLU A 66 10.45 -5.62 17.44
CA GLU A 66 9.17 -6.32 17.58
C GLU A 66 8.04 -5.48 16.98
N LEU A 67 7.07 -6.15 16.35
CA LEU A 67 5.87 -5.52 15.82
C LEU A 67 4.85 -5.37 16.94
N ASN A 68 4.16 -4.24 16.96
CA ASN A 68 3.11 -3.97 17.94
C ASN A 68 1.76 -4.25 17.32
N GLU A 69 0.85 -4.82 18.10
CA GLU A 69 -0.53 -5.02 17.68
C GLU A 69 -1.23 -3.66 17.46
N SER A 70 -1.96 -3.58 16.36
CA SER A 70 -2.91 -2.55 16.04
C SER A 70 -4.24 -3.23 15.73
N ASN A 71 -5.24 -2.95 16.55
CA ASN A 71 -6.59 -3.47 16.40
C ASN A 71 -7.55 -2.30 16.13
N VAL A 72 -8.01 -2.19 14.88
CA VAL A 72 -8.98 -1.17 14.47
C VAL A 72 -10.19 -1.86 13.88
N LEU A 73 -11.36 -1.67 14.51
CA LEU A 73 -12.62 -2.29 14.08
C LEU A 73 -12.54 -3.84 13.98
N ALA A 74 -11.80 -4.47 14.90
CA ALA A 74 -11.53 -5.91 14.90
C ALA A 74 -10.79 -6.43 13.66
N ASN A 75 -10.09 -5.53 12.95
CA ASN A 75 -9.00 -5.91 12.04
C ASN A 75 -7.67 -5.88 12.81
N VAL A 76 -7.06 -7.05 13.00
CA VAL A 76 -5.80 -7.22 13.73
C VAL A 76 -4.65 -7.18 12.74
N SER A 77 -3.74 -6.24 12.96
CA SER A 77 -2.49 -6.12 12.22
C SER A 77 -1.35 -5.85 13.19
N TYR A 78 -0.14 -6.22 12.82
CA TYR A 78 1.06 -6.00 13.60
C TYR A 78 1.98 -5.09 12.81
N SER A 79 2.51 -4.01 13.41
CA SER A 79 3.39 -3.11 12.67
C SER A 79 4.53 -2.52 13.49
N THR A 80 5.57 -2.08 12.78
CA THR A 80 6.66 -1.30 13.34
C THR A 80 7.25 -0.38 12.28
N ASN A 81 7.96 0.65 12.73
CA ASN A 81 8.54 1.67 11.87
C ASN A 81 10.06 1.73 12.06
N PHE A 82 10.80 1.72 10.97
CA PHE A 82 12.23 1.99 10.90
C PHE A 82 12.44 3.41 10.39
N ALA A 83 13.23 4.21 11.10
CA ALA A 83 13.59 5.57 10.69
C ALA A 83 14.71 5.56 9.63
N THR A 84 14.65 4.60 8.71
CA THR A 84 15.58 4.40 7.62
C THR A 84 14.79 3.95 6.39
N SER A 85 15.20 4.46 5.23
CA SER A 85 14.89 3.86 3.94
C SER A 85 16.20 3.26 3.44
N GLN A 86 16.19 1.95 3.19
CA GLN A 86 17.30 1.28 2.52
C GLN A 86 16.74 0.68 1.24
N ASP A 87 16.94 1.39 0.14
CA ASP A 87 16.57 0.91 -1.19
C ASP A 87 17.27 -0.42 -1.48
N GLY A 88 16.55 -1.37 -2.09
CA GLY A 88 17.08 -2.71 -2.38
C GLY A 88 17.31 -3.58 -1.14
N SER A 89 17.01 -3.08 0.07
CA SER A 89 17.20 -3.86 1.30
C SER A 89 16.16 -4.96 1.45
N VAL A 90 16.58 -6.03 2.12
CA VAL A 90 15.71 -7.15 2.47
C VAL A 90 15.14 -6.89 3.85
N ALA A 91 13.82 -6.72 3.91
CA ALA A 91 13.06 -6.82 5.14
C ALA A 91 12.81 -8.30 5.44
N THR A 92 13.03 -8.70 6.68
CA THR A 92 12.72 -10.05 7.18
C THR A 92 11.74 -9.92 8.33
N VAL A 93 10.70 -10.75 8.36
CA VAL A 93 9.87 -10.93 9.56
C VAL A 93 9.98 -12.36 10.04
N THR A 94 10.30 -12.49 11.31
CA THR A 94 10.33 -13.76 12.04
C THR A 94 9.12 -13.84 12.96
N PHE A 95 8.32 -14.89 12.80
CA PHE A 95 7.24 -15.24 13.70
C PHE A 95 7.73 -16.37 14.63
N ASN A 96 7.92 -16.03 15.91
CA ASN A 96 8.26 -16.99 16.95
C ASN A 96 6.97 -17.50 17.58
N ARG A 97 6.76 -18.81 17.52
CA ARG A 97 5.58 -19.49 18.04
C ARG A 97 5.84 -20.11 19.40
N ASP A 98 4.78 -20.29 20.19
CA ASP A 98 4.88 -20.87 21.54
C ASP A 98 5.27 -22.36 21.49
N ASP A 99 4.95 -23.05 20.39
CA ASP A 99 5.39 -24.44 20.12
C ASP A 99 6.88 -24.56 19.77
N GLY A 100 7.63 -23.44 19.80
CA GLY A 100 9.05 -23.36 19.45
C GLY A 100 9.32 -23.25 17.94
N SER A 101 8.28 -23.26 17.10
CA SER A 101 8.43 -23.03 15.67
C SER A 101 8.88 -21.59 15.39
N VAL A 102 9.81 -21.46 14.46
CA VAL A 102 10.24 -20.18 13.91
C VAL A 102 9.90 -20.16 12.43
N LEU A 103 9.13 -19.17 12.00
CA LEU A 103 8.71 -18.96 10.61
C LEU A 103 9.29 -17.65 10.11
N THR A 104 9.85 -17.63 8.90
CA THR A 104 10.53 -16.47 8.35
C THR A 104 10.03 -16.11 6.96
N SER A 105 9.52 -14.88 6.83
CA SER A 105 9.13 -14.29 5.55
C SER A 105 10.06 -13.14 5.19
N THR A 106 10.31 -12.95 3.90
CA THR A 106 11.23 -11.92 3.40
C THR A 106 10.61 -11.11 2.26
N ALA A 107 10.95 -9.83 2.20
CA ALA A 107 10.56 -8.93 1.13
C ALA A 107 11.69 -7.96 0.81
N THR A 108 12.09 -7.89 -0.47
CA THR A 108 13.04 -6.88 -0.93
C THR A 108 12.28 -5.61 -1.27
N ILE A 109 12.66 -4.50 -0.63
CA ILE A 109 12.11 -3.18 -0.95
C ILE A 109 12.67 -2.76 -2.31
N PRO A 110 11.82 -2.44 -3.31
CA PRO A 110 12.29 -1.98 -4.61
C PRO A 110 13.19 -0.75 -4.50
N ASP A 111 14.10 -0.60 -5.45
CA ASP A 111 14.94 0.59 -5.56
C ASP A 111 14.09 1.87 -5.63
N SER A 112 14.62 2.95 -5.05
CA SER A 112 13.97 4.26 -5.10
C SER A 112 13.76 4.72 -6.54
N PHE A 113 12.67 5.46 -6.72
CA PHE A 113 12.37 6.16 -7.94
C PHE A 113 11.92 7.58 -7.67
N THR A 114 11.96 8.35 -8.75
CA THR A 114 11.42 9.71 -8.80
C THR A 114 10.25 9.72 -9.77
N ILE A 115 9.19 10.43 -9.39
CA ILE A 115 8.09 10.77 -10.28
C ILE A 115 8.48 12.08 -10.97
N ASN A 116 8.65 12.02 -12.29
CA ASN A 116 9.07 13.14 -13.12
C ASN A 116 7.89 13.94 -13.70
N GLN A 117 6.73 13.28 -13.83
CA GLN A 117 5.47 13.89 -14.24
C GLN A 117 4.33 13.33 -13.38
N PRO A 118 3.32 14.15 -13.03
CA PRO A 118 3.16 15.56 -13.39
C PRO A 118 4.10 16.51 -12.61
N LEU A 119 4.42 17.66 -13.20
CA LEU A 119 5.19 18.73 -12.56
C LEU A 119 4.33 19.57 -11.60
N GLU A 120 5.01 20.23 -10.66
CA GLU A 120 4.36 21.15 -9.73
C GLU A 120 3.62 22.27 -10.48
N ASN A 121 2.34 22.49 -10.14
CA ASN A 121 1.45 23.47 -10.75
C ASN A 121 1.20 23.30 -12.25
N GLN A 122 1.61 22.18 -12.86
CA GLN A 122 1.17 21.81 -14.20
C GLN A 122 -0.36 21.75 -14.24
N SER A 123 -0.96 22.16 -15.35
CA SER A 123 -2.40 22.11 -15.54
C SER A 123 -2.78 21.13 -16.65
N ALA A 124 -3.86 20.39 -16.45
CA ALA A 124 -4.53 19.59 -17.48
C ALA A 124 -6.04 19.87 -17.43
N GLY A 125 -6.71 19.92 -18.58
CA GLY A 125 -8.17 19.98 -18.63
C GLY A 125 -8.79 18.67 -18.13
N LYS A 126 -10.01 18.71 -17.59
CA LYS A 126 -10.70 17.50 -17.08
C LYS A 126 -10.98 16.42 -18.13
N ASN A 127 -10.84 16.74 -19.41
CA ASN A 127 -10.97 15.83 -20.55
C ASN A 127 -9.63 15.46 -21.18
N ASP A 128 -8.51 15.97 -20.64
CA ASP A 128 -7.18 15.71 -21.15
C ASP A 128 -6.62 14.39 -20.62
N ARG A 129 -5.47 14.00 -21.18
CA ARG A 129 -4.61 12.98 -20.61
C ARG A 129 -3.54 13.61 -19.73
N VAL A 130 -3.29 13.00 -18.59
CA VAL A 130 -2.16 13.32 -17.71
C VAL A 130 -1.12 12.22 -17.85
N ASN A 131 0.09 12.61 -18.27
CA ASN A 131 1.22 11.70 -18.27
C ASN A 131 1.80 11.59 -16.87
N VAL A 132 2.12 10.37 -16.49
CA VAL A 132 2.74 10.00 -15.22
C VAL A 132 4.01 9.27 -15.58
N ASP A 133 5.15 9.91 -15.36
CA ASP A 133 6.46 9.39 -15.74
C ASP A 133 7.30 9.17 -14.50
N TRP A 134 8.08 8.09 -14.48
CA TRP A 134 8.95 7.74 -13.36
C TRP A 134 10.24 7.06 -13.81
N THR A 135 11.26 7.11 -12.98
CA THR A 135 12.53 6.41 -13.24
C THR A 135 12.35 4.90 -13.10
N THR A 136 12.59 4.13 -14.16
CA THR A 136 12.55 2.66 -14.15
C THR A 136 13.72 2.07 -13.38
N THR A 137 13.57 0.83 -12.92
CA THR A 137 14.63 0.04 -12.30
C THR A 137 14.72 -1.33 -12.95
N SER A 138 15.85 -2.01 -12.83
CA SER A 138 15.97 -3.41 -13.23
C SER A 138 15.21 -4.31 -12.23
N GLY A 139 14.43 -5.27 -12.73
CA GLY A 139 13.77 -6.27 -11.90
C GLY A 139 12.32 -6.53 -12.31
N GLU A 140 11.75 -7.61 -11.77
CA GLU A 140 10.32 -7.93 -11.94
C GLU A 140 9.50 -7.17 -10.89
N THR A 141 9.04 -5.98 -11.28
CA THR A 141 8.20 -5.11 -10.46
C THR A 141 6.89 -4.79 -11.16
N ASN A 142 5.87 -4.49 -10.36
CA ASN A 142 4.62 -3.90 -10.84
C ASN A 142 4.38 -2.56 -10.15
N ILE A 143 3.64 -1.69 -10.82
CA ILE A 143 3.28 -0.36 -10.32
C ILE A 143 1.78 -0.34 -10.08
N ASP A 144 1.38 0.12 -8.90
CA ASP A 144 0.01 0.61 -8.69
C ASP A 144 0.05 2.13 -8.63
N ILE A 145 -0.98 2.77 -9.19
CA ILE A 145 -1.10 4.22 -9.32
C ILE A 145 -2.44 4.65 -8.73
N ARG A 146 -2.44 5.69 -7.89
CA ARG A 146 -3.66 6.36 -7.43
C ARG A 146 -3.61 7.82 -7.85
N LEU A 147 -4.59 8.25 -8.65
CA LEU A 147 -4.92 9.66 -8.76
C LEU A 147 -5.75 10.07 -7.56
N THR A 148 -5.39 11.18 -6.92
CA THR A 148 -6.20 11.85 -5.90
C THR A 148 -6.43 13.28 -6.35
N ALA A 149 -7.69 13.66 -6.55
CA ALA A 149 -8.09 15.01 -6.93
C ALA A 149 -9.05 15.60 -5.88
N THR A 150 -8.73 16.78 -5.37
CA THR A 150 -9.55 17.52 -4.41
C THR A 150 -10.27 18.63 -5.17
N CYS A 151 -11.59 18.52 -5.30
CA CYS A 151 -12.44 19.43 -6.08
C CYS A 151 -13.53 20.05 -5.20
N THR A 152 -13.94 21.28 -5.49
CA THR A 152 -15.09 21.91 -4.83
C THR A 152 -16.40 21.50 -5.48
N PHE A 153 -17.42 21.18 -4.67
CA PHE A 153 -18.77 20.84 -5.12
C PHE A 153 -19.73 21.99 -4.87
N LYS A 154 -20.56 22.35 -5.85
CA LYS A 154 -21.53 23.47 -5.81
C LYS A 154 -22.50 23.33 -4.65
N SER A 155 -23.06 22.13 -4.47
CA SER A 155 -24.06 21.83 -3.44
C SER A 155 -23.60 22.17 -2.02
N SER A 156 -22.31 21.95 -1.72
CA SER A 156 -21.75 22.19 -0.38
C SER A 156 -20.85 23.42 -0.29
N GLY A 157 -20.30 23.91 -1.40
CA GLY A 157 -19.21 24.88 -1.43
C GLY A 157 -17.88 24.36 -0.85
N LEU A 158 -17.85 23.11 -0.36
CA LEU A 158 -16.69 22.49 0.29
C LEU A 158 -15.92 21.57 -0.67
N PRO A 159 -14.59 21.43 -0.47
CA PRO A 159 -13.77 20.47 -1.21
C PRO A 159 -14.11 19.03 -0.81
N ARG A 160 -14.10 18.13 -1.79
CA ARG A 160 -14.17 16.68 -1.60
C ARG A 160 -13.13 15.98 -2.47
N THR A 161 -12.71 14.80 -2.02
CA THR A 161 -11.70 14.00 -2.70
C THR A 161 -12.35 13.01 -3.67
N ILE A 162 -11.80 12.96 -4.88
CA ILE A 162 -12.06 11.96 -5.90
C ILE A 162 -10.79 11.14 -6.03
N THR A 163 -10.92 9.82 -5.99
CA THR A 163 -9.79 8.89 -6.15
C THR A 163 -10.04 7.93 -7.30
N GLN A 164 -9.00 7.64 -8.07
CA GLN A 164 -9.02 6.59 -9.08
C GLN A 164 -7.76 5.74 -8.97
N ASP A 165 -7.94 4.43 -8.86
CA ASP A 165 -6.86 3.45 -8.79
C ASP A 165 -6.62 2.79 -10.14
N PHE A 166 -5.35 2.55 -10.45
CA PHE A 166 -4.86 1.79 -11.59
C PHE A 166 -3.87 0.76 -11.06
N ASN A 167 -4.26 -0.51 -11.07
CA ASN A 167 -3.49 -1.59 -10.45
C ASN A 167 -2.74 -2.40 -11.51
N SER A 168 -1.61 -3.00 -11.12
CA SER A 168 -0.81 -3.87 -11.98
C SER A 168 -0.38 -3.21 -13.30
N VAL A 169 -0.04 -1.92 -13.23
CA VAL A 169 0.60 -1.21 -14.33
C VAL A 169 2.03 -1.75 -14.48
N GLY A 170 2.44 -2.01 -15.71
CA GLY A 170 3.83 -2.42 -15.98
C GLY A 170 4.81 -1.33 -15.57
N ASP A 171 5.99 -1.71 -15.06
CA ASP A 171 7.05 -0.77 -14.70
C ASP A 171 7.82 -0.29 -15.94
N THR A 172 7.12 0.36 -16.87
CA THR A 172 7.66 0.84 -18.15
C THR A 172 8.19 2.27 -18.09
N GLY A 173 8.11 2.92 -16.92
CA GLY A 173 8.55 4.30 -16.70
C GLY A 173 7.54 5.38 -17.09
N ALA A 174 6.38 5.00 -17.62
CA ALA A 174 5.33 5.92 -18.03
C ALA A 174 3.94 5.28 -18.00
N TYR A 175 2.94 6.08 -17.66
CA TYR A 175 1.51 5.74 -17.75
C TYR A 175 0.71 6.99 -18.12
N SER A 176 -0.34 6.84 -18.93
CA SER A 176 -1.20 7.95 -19.33
C SER A 176 -2.59 7.80 -18.75
N ILE A 177 -2.94 8.67 -17.81
CA ILE A 177 -4.26 8.71 -17.18
C ILE A 177 -5.19 9.52 -18.06
N ASN A 178 -6.27 8.90 -18.55
CA ASN A 178 -7.33 9.62 -19.27
C ASN A 178 -8.35 10.20 -18.29
N LEU A 179 -8.33 11.52 -18.05
CA LEU A 179 -9.18 12.16 -17.05
C LEU A 179 -10.67 12.11 -17.42
N SER A 180 -10.99 12.01 -18.72
CA SER A 180 -12.38 11.86 -19.20
C SER A 180 -13.07 10.61 -18.64
N ASN A 181 -12.30 9.58 -18.25
CA ASN A 181 -12.82 8.32 -17.75
C ASN A 181 -13.07 8.32 -16.24
N ILE A 182 -12.73 9.40 -15.54
CA ILE A 182 -12.84 9.48 -14.08
C ILE A 182 -14.20 10.08 -13.74
N SER A 183 -15.16 9.22 -13.39
CA SER A 183 -16.57 9.59 -13.18
C SER A 183 -16.76 10.76 -12.20
N GLY A 184 -15.96 10.82 -11.13
CA GLY A 184 -16.00 11.93 -10.17
C GLY A 184 -15.69 13.29 -10.79
N LEU A 185 -14.76 13.34 -11.76
CA LEU A 185 -14.40 14.56 -12.50
C LEU A 185 -15.47 14.97 -13.52
N GLN A 186 -16.41 14.07 -13.84
CA GLN A 186 -17.52 14.31 -14.75
C GLN A 186 -18.81 14.73 -14.04
N SER A 187 -18.78 14.86 -12.71
CA SER A 187 -19.96 15.26 -11.94
C SER A 187 -20.41 16.69 -12.28
N ALA A 188 -21.69 16.85 -12.59
CA ALA A 188 -22.31 18.17 -12.83
C ALA A 188 -22.34 19.07 -11.57
N ASP A 189 -22.19 18.47 -10.39
CA ASP A 189 -22.12 19.19 -9.11
C ASP A 189 -20.73 19.77 -8.83
N LEU A 190 -19.71 19.52 -9.67
CA LEU A 190 -18.43 20.20 -9.53
C LEU A 190 -18.55 21.69 -9.85
N ASP A 191 -18.00 22.53 -8.97
CA ASP A 191 -17.87 23.97 -9.18
C ASP A 191 -16.84 24.24 -10.28
N GLN A 192 -17.32 24.40 -11.51
CA GLN A 192 -16.48 24.57 -12.70
C GLN A 192 -15.61 25.85 -12.66
N THR A 193 -15.89 26.78 -11.74
CA THR A 193 -15.08 28.01 -11.58
C THR A 193 -13.78 27.77 -10.82
N LYS A 194 -13.62 26.60 -10.19
CA LYS A 194 -12.47 26.24 -9.35
C LYS A 194 -11.75 25.03 -9.91
N ASP A 195 -10.43 25.16 -10.03
CA ASP A 195 -9.58 24.05 -10.44
C ASP A 195 -9.46 23.02 -9.30
N CYS A 196 -9.27 21.75 -9.63
CA CYS A 196 -9.02 20.70 -8.63
C CYS A 196 -7.53 20.56 -8.35
N SER A 197 -7.15 20.54 -7.08
CA SER A 197 -5.78 20.25 -6.64
C SER A 197 -5.55 18.74 -6.61
N SER A 198 -4.57 18.25 -7.35
CA SER A 198 -4.41 16.81 -7.62
C SER A 198 -2.99 16.32 -7.39
N THR A 199 -2.85 15.05 -7.01
CA THR A 199 -1.56 14.34 -6.92
C THR A 199 -1.71 12.93 -7.45
N VAL A 200 -0.59 12.33 -7.84
CA VAL A 200 -0.50 10.91 -8.18
C VAL A 200 0.41 10.23 -7.17
N THR A 201 -0.06 9.13 -6.57
CA THR A 201 0.76 8.26 -5.72
C THR A 201 1.07 6.98 -6.46
N LEU A 202 2.35 6.59 -6.48
CA LEU A 202 2.82 5.35 -7.07
C LEU A 202 3.32 4.43 -5.96
N TRP A 203 2.98 3.14 -6.08
CA TRP A 203 3.56 2.06 -5.31
C TRP A 203 4.24 1.11 -6.27
N ARG A 204 5.57 1.14 -6.30
CA ARG A 204 6.35 0.07 -6.93
C ARG A 204 6.39 -1.10 -5.99
N LYS A 205 6.01 -2.27 -6.47
CA LYS A 205 5.91 -3.50 -5.69
C LYS A 205 6.82 -4.57 -6.26
N MET A 206 7.46 -5.30 -5.36
CA MET A 206 8.23 -6.49 -5.68
C MET A 206 7.74 -7.63 -4.81
N LYS A 207 7.51 -8.78 -5.44
CA LYS A 207 7.09 -9.99 -4.75
C LYS A 207 8.22 -10.52 -3.88
N GLY A 208 7.91 -10.75 -2.61
CA GLY A 208 8.77 -11.43 -1.64
C GLY A 208 8.48 -12.91 -1.53
N LYS A 209 8.96 -13.52 -0.44
CA LYS A 209 8.77 -14.93 -0.11
C LYS A 209 8.19 -15.08 1.29
N ALA A 210 6.97 -15.60 1.38
CA ALA A 210 6.42 -16.07 2.64
C ALA A 210 7.06 -17.41 3.06
N ASP A 211 7.12 -17.69 4.37
CA ASP A 211 7.59 -18.98 4.87
C ASP A 211 6.73 -20.13 4.31
N SER A 212 7.38 -21.21 3.84
CA SER A 212 6.67 -22.34 3.23
C SER A 212 5.83 -23.17 4.20
N LYS A 213 6.01 -22.99 5.51
CA LYS A 213 5.21 -23.66 6.55
C LYS A 213 3.93 -22.89 6.88
N LEU A 214 3.75 -21.68 6.35
CA LEU A 214 2.50 -20.93 6.43
C LEU A 214 1.46 -21.50 5.45
N ALA A 215 0.21 -21.07 5.58
CA ALA A 215 -0.86 -21.44 4.66
C ALA A 215 -0.52 -21.02 3.22
N ALA A 216 -0.98 -21.84 2.27
CA ALA A 216 -0.82 -21.57 0.86
C ALA A 216 -1.43 -20.20 0.49
N GLY A 217 -0.79 -19.49 -0.44
CA GLY A 217 -1.21 -18.14 -0.82
C GLY A 217 -0.80 -17.03 0.16
N SER A 218 -0.04 -17.34 1.22
CA SER A 218 0.62 -16.31 2.03
C SER A 218 1.55 -15.44 1.19
N LEU A 219 1.61 -14.15 1.51
CA LEU A 219 2.25 -13.12 0.71
C LEU A 219 3.32 -12.41 1.53
N ALA A 220 4.43 -12.09 0.88
CA ALA A 220 5.36 -11.06 1.33
C ALA A 220 5.57 -10.10 0.16
N THR A 221 5.54 -8.79 0.42
CA THR A 221 5.68 -7.77 -0.63
C THR A 221 6.54 -6.62 -0.13
N GLY A 222 7.55 -6.26 -0.92
CA GLY A 222 8.32 -5.04 -0.71
C GLY A 222 7.75 -3.92 -1.57
N ILE A 223 7.66 -2.72 -1.01
CA ILE A 223 6.98 -1.58 -1.63
C ILE A 223 7.82 -0.32 -1.48
N GLN A 224 8.03 0.38 -2.59
CA GLN A 224 8.53 1.75 -2.59
C GLN A 224 7.38 2.68 -2.99
N LYS A 225 7.03 3.61 -2.11
CA LYS A 225 5.95 4.57 -2.30
C LYS A 225 6.50 5.95 -2.61
N ARG A 226 5.95 6.61 -3.63
CA ARG A 226 6.22 8.02 -3.93
C ARG A 226 4.94 8.75 -4.27
N GLN A 227 4.90 10.03 -3.95
CA GLN A 227 3.83 10.93 -4.35
C GLN A 227 4.41 12.02 -5.24
N SER A 228 3.70 12.35 -6.33
CA SER A 228 4.05 13.44 -7.21
C SER A 228 3.94 14.78 -6.50
N LYS A 229 4.47 15.82 -7.13
CA LYS A 229 4.07 17.18 -6.79
C LYS A 229 2.60 17.41 -7.12
N THR A 230 2.02 18.43 -6.50
CA THR A 230 0.65 18.84 -6.78
C THR A 230 0.55 19.47 -8.16
N PHE A 231 -0.45 19.05 -8.93
CA PHE A 231 -0.82 19.62 -10.22
C PHE A 231 -2.31 19.98 -10.22
N LEU A 232 -2.76 20.72 -11.21
CA LEU A 232 -4.10 21.25 -11.32
C LEU A 232 -4.90 20.55 -12.42
N ILE A 233 -6.12 20.16 -12.11
CA ILE A 233 -7.10 19.76 -13.11
C ILE A 233 -8.07 20.93 -13.31
N LYS A 234 -8.04 21.52 -14.49
CA LYS A 234 -8.92 22.61 -14.89
C LYS A 234 -10.27 22.04 -15.32
N LEU A 235 -11.33 22.55 -14.72
CA LEU A 235 -12.69 22.22 -15.12
C LEU A 235 -13.10 23.09 -16.31
N ASP A 236 -14.02 22.61 -17.15
CA ASP A 236 -14.50 23.36 -18.32
C ASP A 236 -15.23 24.61 -17.81
N ARG A 237 -14.58 25.77 -17.94
CA ARG A 237 -15.15 27.08 -17.62
C ARG A 237 -16.13 27.51 -18.70
#